data_AF-A0AAV6J6L0-F1
#
_entry.id   AF-A0AAV6J6L0-F1
#
_cell.length_a   1.000
_cell.length_b   1.000
_cell.length_c   1.000
_cell.angle_alpha   90.00
_cell.angle_beta   90.00
_cell.angle_gamma   90.00
#
_symmetry.space_group_name_H-M   'P 1'
#
loop_
_entity.id
_entity.type
_entity.pdbx_description
1 polymer ?
#
loop_
_entity_poly.entity_id
_entity_poly.type
_entity_poly.pdbx_seq_one_letter_code
_entity_poly.pdbx_strand_id
1 'polypeptide(L)'
;MALFGDPFRRFFWSPPVYRTLPGSTALMDWLETPNSHILKINVPGYNKEEIKVLVEDGNILVVRAEGAGKKESQGKDKDGVWHVAERGGGRGDFSREIELPENVKLDQIKAQVENGVLTIVVPKDSSPKPSRVRTINISSKL
;
A
#
# COMPACT_ATOMS: atom_id res chain seq x y z
N MET A 1 -2.96 -14.48 34.12
CA MET A 1 -1.62 -13.87 34.18
C MET A 1 -0.97 -14.10 32.82
N ALA A 2 -0.58 -13.02 32.16
CA ALA A 2 -0.29 -12.96 30.73
C ALA A 2 1.07 -13.58 30.35
N LEU A 3 1.32 -13.50 29.03
CA LEU A 3 2.63 -13.52 28.36
C LEU A 3 3.08 -14.90 27.90
N PHE A 4 2.76 -15.27 26.66
CA PHE A 4 3.79 -15.49 25.63
C PHE A 4 3.08 -15.43 24.27
N GLY A 5 3.04 -14.22 23.72
CA GLY A 5 2.58 -13.94 22.37
C GLY A 5 3.54 -14.59 21.37
N ASP A 6 3.00 -15.54 20.63
CA ASP A 6 3.67 -16.36 19.64
C ASP A 6 4.26 -15.49 18.50
N PRO A 7 5.59 -15.48 18.28
CA PRO A 7 6.25 -14.63 17.28
C PRO A 7 5.88 -14.99 15.83
N PHE A 8 5.20 -16.12 15.61
CA PHE A 8 4.83 -16.60 14.27
C PHE A 8 3.42 -16.18 13.81
N ARG A 9 2.60 -15.58 14.68
CA ARG A 9 1.25 -15.12 14.30
C ARG A 9 1.20 -13.79 13.54
N ARG A 10 2.31 -13.06 13.43
CA ARG A 10 2.41 -11.83 12.63
C ARG A 10 2.87 -12.05 11.18
N PHE A 11 3.24 -13.28 10.81
CA PHE A 11 3.87 -13.55 9.51
C PHE A 11 2.89 -14.05 8.42
N PHE A 12 1.69 -14.51 8.79
CA PHE A 12 0.81 -15.21 7.84
C PHE A 12 -0.48 -14.46 7.43
N TRP A 13 -0.76 -13.28 8.00
CA TRP A 13 -2.02 -12.57 7.74
C TRP A 13 -1.86 -11.13 7.24
N SER A 14 -0.62 -10.70 7.02
CA SER A 14 -0.35 -9.43 6.33
C SER A 14 0.27 -9.77 4.98
N PRO A 15 -0.40 -9.47 3.86
CA PRO A 15 0.18 -9.64 2.53
C PRO A 15 1.55 -8.92 2.44
N PRO A 16 2.51 -9.51 1.72
CA PRO A 16 3.85 -8.96 1.65
C PRO A 16 3.80 -7.58 0.98
N VAL A 17 4.39 -6.59 1.66
CA VAL A 17 4.60 -5.24 1.11
C VAL A 17 6.10 -5.06 0.90
N TYR A 18 6.53 -5.09 -0.36
CA TYR A 18 7.92 -4.90 -0.72
C TYR A 18 8.19 -3.39 -0.89
N ARG A 19 9.10 -2.84 -0.07
CA ARG A 19 9.59 -1.46 -0.19
C ARG A 19 10.88 -1.48 -1.00
N THR A 20 10.87 -0.94 -2.21
CA THR A 20 12.02 -1.06 -3.11
C THR A 20 13.08 0.05 -2.98
N LEU A 21 12.89 1.10 -2.17
CA LEU A 21 13.94 2.13 -1.98
C LEU A 21 13.98 2.73 -0.55
N PRO A 22 15.18 2.91 0.06
CA PRO A 22 15.36 3.69 1.27
C PRO A 22 15.22 5.19 0.93
N GLY A 23 14.22 5.85 1.54
CA GLY A 23 13.94 7.28 1.34
C GLY A 23 12.50 7.61 0.93
N SER A 24 11.67 6.62 0.61
CA SER A 24 10.28 6.86 0.24
C SER A 24 9.45 7.40 1.42
N THR A 25 9.00 8.64 1.29
CA THR A 25 8.09 9.34 2.22
C THR A 25 6.63 8.89 2.08
N ALA A 26 6.33 8.01 1.12
CA ALA A 26 4.99 7.57 0.81
C ALA A 26 4.49 6.57 1.85
N LEU A 27 4.31 7.00 3.10
CA LEU A 27 3.72 6.20 4.19
C LEU A 27 2.34 5.69 3.75
N MET A 28 2.02 4.48 4.17
CA MET A 28 0.82 3.78 3.70
C MET A 28 0.10 3.10 4.85
N ASP A 29 -1.21 3.27 4.86
CA ASP A 29 -2.14 2.52 5.69
C ASP A 29 -2.95 1.55 4.83
N TRP A 30 -3.22 0.37 5.39
CA TRP A 30 -4.12 -0.62 4.80
C TRP A 30 -5.24 -0.92 5.78
N LEU A 31 -6.46 -0.57 5.39
CA LEU A 31 -7.69 -0.97 6.06
C LEU A 31 -8.43 -2.05 5.26
N GLU A 32 -8.78 -3.16 5.91
CA GLU A 32 -9.68 -4.16 5.35
C GLU A 32 -11.08 -3.99 5.95
N THR A 33 -12.09 -3.91 5.08
CA THR A 33 -13.52 -3.93 5.45
C THR A 33 -14.16 -5.24 4.98
N PRO A 34 -15.40 -5.56 5.36
CA PRO A 34 -16.10 -6.73 4.82
C PRO A 34 -16.21 -6.73 3.29
N ASN A 35 -16.27 -5.56 2.66
CA ASN A 35 -16.58 -5.41 1.23
C ASN A 35 -15.38 -4.97 0.38
N SER A 36 -14.29 -4.50 0.98
CA SER A 36 -13.16 -3.95 0.23
C SER A 36 -11.87 -3.89 1.06
N HIS A 37 -10.73 -3.84 0.36
CA HIS A 37 -9.48 -3.34 0.89
C HIS A 37 -9.33 -1.86 0.49
N ILE A 38 -8.91 -1.02 1.44
CA ILE A 38 -8.71 0.41 1.26
C ILE A 38 -7.26 0.73 1.63
N LEU A 39 -6.50 1.19 0.64
CA LEU A 39 -5.11 1.61 0.80
C LEU A 39 -5.06 3.13 0.76
N LYS A 40 -4.38 3.73 1.73
CA LYS A 40 -4.14 5.18 1.77
C LYS A 40 -2.65 5.43 1.77
N ILE A 41 -2.17 6.22 0.82
CA ILE A 41 -0.74 6.50 0.64
C ILE A 41 -0.54 8.02 0.64
N ASN A 42 0.37 8.49 1.49
CA ASN A 42 0.75 9.91 1.51
C ASN A 42 1.54 10.25 0.26
N VAL A 43 1.02 11.16 -0.56
CA VAL A 43 1.64 11.65 -1.80
C VAL A 43 1.59 13.18 -1.89
N PRO A 44 1.96 13.92 -0.82
CA PRO A 44 1.84 15.38 -0.83
C PRO A 44 2.73 15.99 -1.91
N GLY A 45 2.15 16.89 -2.70
CA GLY A 45 2.83 17.61 -3.77
C GLY A 45 2.94 16.85 -5.09
N TYR A 46 2.48 15.60 -5.20
CA TYR A 46 2.37 14.91 -6.49
C TYR A 46 1.09 15.30 -7.23
N ASN A 47 1.21 15.52 -8.53
CA ASN A 47 0.07 15.63 -9.43
C ASN A 47 -0.43 14.23 -9.79
N LYS A 48 -1.71 14.12 -10.20
CA LYS A 48 -2.33 12.84 -10.55
C LYS A 48 -1.58 12.13 -11.69
N GLU A 49 -1.05 12.90 -12.63
CA GLU A 49 -0.37 12.41 -13.82
C GLU A 49 1.02 11.81 -13.51
N GLU A 50 1.59 12.17 -12.36
CA GLU A 50 2.90 11.68 -11.91
C GLU A 50 2.77 10.36 -11.12
N ILE A 51 1.55 9.97 -10.75
CA ILE A 51 1.25 8.75 -10.00
C ILE A 51 0.67 7.71 -10.95
N LYS A 52 1.29 6.53 -11.00
CA LYS A 52 0.84 5.36 -11.75
C LYS A 52 0.38 4.29 -10.76
N VAL A 53 -0.83 3.79 -10.97
CA VAL A 53 -1.40 2.65 -10.24
C VAL A 53 -1.71 1.55 -11.26
N LEU A 54 -1.10 0.37 -11.07
CA LEU A 54 -1.15 -0.74 -12.01
C LEU A 54 -1.40 -2.05 -11.26
N VAL A 55 -1.89 -3.07 -11.96
CA VAL A 55 -1.88 -4.46 -11.47
C VAL A 55 -0.96 -5.26 -12.38
N GLU A 56 0.14 -5.78 -11.82
CA GLU A 56 1.11 -6.66 -12.48
C GLU A 56 0.89 -8.10 -11.98
N ASP A 57 1.36 -9.10 -12.73
CA ASP A 57 1.35 -10.52 -12.36
C ASP A 57 0.01 -11.09 -11.84
N GLY A 58 -1.10 -10.53 -12.31
CA GLY A 58 -2.45 -11.00 -11.99
C GLY A 58 -3.01 -10.49 -10.67
N ASN A 59 -2.21 -10.24 -9.63
CA ASN A 59 -2.70 -9.73 -8.34
C ASN A 59 -1.76 -8.76 -7.61
N ILE A 60 -0.66 -8.32 -8.22
CA ILE A 60 0.28 -7.41 -7.58
C ILE A 60 -0.13 -5.97 -7.90
N LEU A 61 -0.66 -5.25 -6.91
CA LEU A 61 -0.93 -3.82 -7.03
C LEU A 61 0.38 -3.04 -6.90
N VAL A 62 0.70 -2.32 -7.96
CA VAL A 62 1.92 -1.52 -8.08
C VAL A 62 1.54 -0.04 -8.06
N VAL A 63 2.09 0.70 -7.09
CA VAL A 63 1.95 2.15 -6.99
C VAL A 63 3.32 2.77 -7.17
N ARG A 64 3.50 3.47 -8.28
CA ARG A 64 4.74 4.17 -8.63
C ARG A 64 4.46 5.66 -8.75
N ALA A 65 5.36 6.49 -8.26
CA ALA A 65 5.41 7.88 -8.67
C ALA A 65 6.85 8.27 -8.96
N GLU A 66 7.01 9.00 -10.06
CA GLU A 66 8.26 9.62 -10.43
C GLU A 66 8.18 11.06 -9.94
N GLY A 67 8.90 11.36 -8.87
CA GLY A 67 9.03 12.73 -8.39
C GLY A 67 9.98 13.42 -9.34
N ALA A 68 9.52 14.47 -10.02
CA ALA A 68 10.34 15.19 -10.98
C ALA A 68 11.73 15.43 -10.37
N GLY A 69 12.72 14.71 -10.90
CA GLY A 69 14.10 14.62 -10.43
C GLY A 69 14.89 15.91 -10.60
N LYS A 70 14.24 17.05 -10.45
CA LYS A 70 14.91 18.23 -9.94
C LYS A 70 15.30 17.86 -8.52
N LYS A 71 16.51 17.32 -8.39
CA LYS A 71 17.45 17.86 -7.42
C LYS A 71 17.31 19.38 -7.56
N GLU A 72 16.38 19.98 -6.84
CA GLU A 72 16.60 21.29 -6.28
C GLU A 72 17.75 21.04 -5.31
N SER A 73 18.95 20.91 -5.87
CA SER A 73 20.18 21.24 -5.20
C SER A 73 19.85 22.56 -4.52
N GLN A 74 19.76 22.54 -3.20
CA GLN A 74 19.43 23.65 -2.30
C GLN A 74 20.48 24.76 -2.46
N GLY A 75 20.52 25.34 -3.64
CA GLY A 75 21.72 25.88 -4.25
C GLY A 75 21.43 26.26 -5.69
N LYS A 76 20.34 27.03 -5.87
CA LYS A 76 20.10 27.97 -6.98
C LYS A 76 18.70 28.60 -6.96
N ASP A 77 17.99 28.65 -5.82
CA ASP A 77 17.04 29.76 -5.65
C ASP A 77 17.89 31.01 -5.48
N LYS A 78 18.11 31.72 -6.58
CA LYS A 78 18.97 32.91 -6.62
C LYS A 78 18.38 34.07 -5.80
N ASP A 79 17.14 33.93 -5.37
CA ASP A 79 16.32 34.98 -4.77
C ASP A 79 15.96 34.71 -3.29
N GLY A 80 16.45 33.64 -2.67
CA GLY A 80 16.05 33.25 -1.31
C GLY A 80 17.12 32.55 -0.47
N VAL A 81 17.05 32.73 0.86
CA VAL A 81 17.91 32.04 1.84
C VAL A 81 17.09 31.00 2.60
N TRP A 82 17.55 29.75 2.58
CA TRP A 82 16.96 28.68 3.37
C TRP A 82 17.37 28.80 4.84
N HIS A 83 16.41 28.94 5.74
CA HIS A 83 16.67 28.82 7.19
C HIS A 83 16.57 27.37 7.68
N VAL A 84 15.64 26.58 7.13
CA VAL A 84 15.40 25.16 7.45
C VAL A 84 14.83 24.44 6.21
N ALA A 85 15.26 23.20 5.94
CA ALA A 85 14.81 22.41 4.78
C ALA A 85 14.58 20.92 5.12
N GLU A 86 13.66 20.64 6.05
CA GLU A 86 13.36 19.27 6.54
C GLU A 86 12.65 18.39 5.50
N ARG A 87 11.90 18.99 4.57
CA ARG A 87 11.14 18.27 3.53
C ARG A 87 12.02 17.66 2.44
N GLY A 88 13.34 17.88 2.48
CA GLY A 88 14.29 17.44 1.46
C GLY A 88 14.25 18.27 0.18
N GLY A 89 15.22 18.03 -0.72
CA GLY A 89 15.41 18.78 -1.97
C GLY A 89 14.51 18.37 -3.15
N GLY A 90 13.32 17.85 -2.88
CA GLY A 90 12.35 17.51 -3.92
C GLY A 90 11.44 16.33 -3.58
N ARG A 91 10.45 16.11 -4.46
CA ARG A 91 9.62 14.91 -4.50
C ARG A 91 10.51 13.76 -4.99
N GLY A 92 10.79 12.78 -4.14
CA GLY A 92 11.62 11.63 -4.50
C GLY A 92 10.78 10.47 -5.01
N ASP A 93 11.26 9.81 -6.07
CA ASP A 93 10.61 8.64 -6.65
C ASP A 93 10.24 7.60 -5.59
N PHE A 94 9.08 6.98 -5.77
CA PHE A 94 8.70 5.83 -4.96
C PHE A 94 8.04 4.73 -5.78
N SER A 95 8.23 3.50 -5.32
CA SER A 95 7.53 2.31 -5.80
C SER A 95 7.09 1.49 -4.59
N ARG A 96 5.83 1.04 -4.60
CA ARG A 96 5.29 0.09 -3.65
C ARG A 96 4.59 -1.02 -4.41
N GLU A 97 4.87 -2.24 -3.99
CA GLU A 97 4.26 -3.45 -4.54
C GLU A 97 3.53 -4.15 -3.41
N ILE A 98 2.26 -4.46 -3.67
CA ILE A 98 1.31 -4.97 -2.69
C ILE A 98 0.60 -6.15 -3.32
N GLU A 99 0.81 -7.33 -2.77
CA GLU A 99 0.08 -8.52 -3.21
C GLU A 99 -1.37 -8.45 -2.72
N LEU A 100 -2.33 -8.40 -3.64
CA LEU A 100 -3.75 -8.40 -3.31
C LEU A 100 -4.24 -9.83 -3.03
N PRO A 101 -5.17 -10.02 -2.08
CA PRO A 101 -5.81 -11.32 -1.86
C PRO A 101 -6.55 -11.80 -3.11
N GLU A 102 -6.66 -13.12 -3.29
CA GLU A 102 -7.30 -13.72 -4.46
C GLU A 102 -8.78 -13.32 -4.65
N ASN A 103 -9.47 -12.93 -3.59
CA ASN A 103 -10.90 -12.63 -3.60
C ASN A 103 -11.20 -11.15 -3.81
N VAL A 104 -10.63 -10.55 -4.86
CA VAL A 104 -10.84 -9.14 -5.21
C VAL A 104 -11.30 -8.98 -6.66
N LYS A 105 -12.06 -7.92 -6.93
CA LYS A 105 -12.53 -7.54 -8.27
C LYS A 105 -11.56 -6.52 -8.87
N LEU A 106 -10.53 -7.02 -9.55
CA LEU A 106 -9.43 -6.21 -10.09
C LEU A 106 -9.90 -5.17 -11.12
N ASP A 107 -10.92 -5.52 -11.89
CA ASP A 107 -11.59 -4.67 -12.88
C ASP A 107 -12.35 -3.49 -12.25
N GLN A 108 -12.61 -3.54 -10.94
CA GLN A 108 -13.41 -2.54 -10.21
C GLN A 108 -12.57 -1.72 -9.23
N ILE A 109 -11.24 -1.82 -9.30
CA ILE A 109 -10.34 -0.99 -8.52
C ILE A 109 -10.54 0.48 -8.88
N LYS A 110 -10.69 1.33 -7.86
CA LYS A 110 -10.80 2.79 -8.02
C LYS A 110 -9.68 3.46 -7.25
N ALA A 111 -9.14 4.52 -7.82
CA ALA A 111 -8.11 5.33 -7.18
C ALA A 111 -8.45 6.81 -7.31
N GLN A 112 -8.18 7.57 -6.24
CA GLN A 112 -8.32 9.02 -6.22
C GLN A 112 -7.22 9.66 -5.38
N VAL A 113 -6.83 10.88 -5.76
CA VAL A 113 -5.93 11.70 -4.95
C VAL A 113 -6.71 12.91 -4.47
N GLU A 114 -6.73 13.10 -3.16
CA GLU A 114 -7.39 14.24 -2.53
C GLU A 114 -6.52 14.72 -1.36
N ASN A 115 -6.28 16.04 -1.26
CA ASN A 115 -5.51 16.66 -0.18
C ASN A 115 -4.13 16.02 0.07
N GLY A 116 -3.45 15.58 -1.00
CA GLY A 116 -2.13 14.94 -0.91
C GLY A 116 -2.15 13.48 -0.44
N VAL A 117 -3.32 12.83 -0.43
CA VAL A 117 -3.47 11.41 -0.09
C VAL A 117 -4.07 10.64 -1.27
N LEU A 118 -3.35 9.62 -1.72
CA LEU A 118 -3.85 8.64 -2.68
C LEU A 118 -4.66 7.59 -1.94
N THR A 119 -5.94 7.46 -2.29
CA THR A 119 -6.82 6.41 -1.78
C THR A 119 -7.13 5.43 -2.90
N ILE A 120 -6.82 4.15 -2.69
CA ILE A 120 -7.13 3.05 -3.61
C ILE A 120 -8.14 2.13 -2.92
N VAL A 121 -9.28 1.92 -3.57
CA VAL A 121 -10.33 1.02 -3.11
C VAL A 121 -10.35 -0.21 -4.01
N VAL A 122 -10.14 -1.37 -3.40
CA VAL A 122 -10.12 -2.67 -4.05
C VAL A 122 -11.33 -3.47 -3.55
N PRO A 123 -12.42 -3.56 -4.32
CA PRO A 123 -13.60 -4.29 -3.92
C PRO A 123 -13.31 -5.79 -3.78
N LYS A 124 -13.87 -6.42 -2.75
CA LYS A 124 -13.82 -7.87 -2.60
C LYS A 124 -14.83 -8.53 -3.52
N ASP A 125 -14.48 -9.73 -3.98
CA ASP A 125 -15.47 -10.58 -4.60
C ASP A 125 -16.41 -11.14 -3.52
N SER A 126 -17.70 -10.86 -3.67
CA SER A 126 -18.75 -11.28 -2.74
C SER A 126 -19.26 -12.68 -3.05
N SER A 127 -18.64 -13.39 -3.99
CA SER A 127 -18.92 -14.80 -4.21
C SER A 127 -18.66 -15.55 -2.90
N PRO A 128 -19.66 -16.27 -2.35
CA PRO A 128 -19.48 -16.96 -1.10
C PRO A 128 -18.40 -18.03 -1.29
N LYS A 129 -17.20 -17.82 -0.72
CA LYS A 129 -16.27 -18.93 -0.48
C LYS A 129 -17.05 -19.93 0.37
N PRO A 130 -17.25 -21.19 -0.07
CA PRO A 130 -17.90 -22.18 0.77
C PRO A 130 -17.09 -22.24 2.05
N SER A 131 -17.73 -21.93 3.18
CA SER A 131 -17.08 -22.08 4.47
C SER A 131 -16.75 -23.56 4.57
N ARG A 132 -15.47 -23.92 4.44
CA ARG A 132 -15.00 -25.28 4.68
C ARG A 132 -14.96 -25.51 6.19
N VAL A 133 -16.04 -25.16 6.89
CA VAL A 133 -16.25 -25.65 8.25
C VAL A 133 -16.62 -27.12 8.08
N ARG A 134 -15.60 -27.97 8.07
CA ARG A 134 -15.78 -29.42 8.14
C ARG A 134 -15.82 -29.79 9.61
N THR A 135 -16.98 -30.25 10.06
CA THR A 135 -17.09 -30.97 11.33
C THR A 135 -16.25 -32.24 11.20
N ILE A 136 -15.17 -32.34 11.96
CA ILE A 136 -14.39 -33.58 12.07
C ILE A 136 -15.06 -34.42 13.15
N ASN A 137 -15.68 -35.52 12.74
CA ASN A 137 -16.22 -36.48 13.68
C ASN A 137 -15.07 -37.18 14.41
N ILE A 138 -15.10 -37.16 15.74
CA ILE A 138 -14.13 -37.87 16.57
C ILE A 138 -14.59 -39.33 16.65
N SER A 139 -13.81 -40.25 16.09
CA SER A 139 -13.99 -41.70 16.23
C SER A 139 -13.14 -42.22 17.39
N SER A 140 -13.65 -43.20 18.15
CA SER A 140 -12.93 -43.85 19.25
C SER A 140 -11.84 -44.83 18.79
N LYS A 141 -11.75 -45.09 17.48
CA LYS A 141 -10.65 -45.81 16.83
C LYS A 141 -10.24 -45.10 15.54
N LEU A 142 -8.92 -45.02 15.33
CA LEU A 142 -8.28 -44.59 14.09
C LEU A 142 -8.54 -45.58 12.95
#